data_AF-A0A2W4VXW9-F1
#
_entry.id   AF-A0A2W4VXW9-F1
#
_cell.length_a   1.000
_cell.length_b   1.000
_cell.length_c   1.000
_cell.angle_alpha   90.00
_cell.angle_beta   90.00
_cell.angle_gamma   90.00
#
_symmetry.space_group_name_H-M   'P 1'
#
loop_
_entity.id
_entity.type
_entity.pdbx_description
1 polymer ?
#
loop_
_entity_poly.entity_id
_entity_poly.type
_entity_poly.pdbx_seq_one_letter_code
_entity_poly.pdbx_strand_id
1 'polypeptide(L)'
;MYEIVLTLTDETASALSLSLDAMGEEIKLAAAVKLFELGRLSSGAAAGLAGMPRTLFLTKLSDYGVNTFDLNEALLAEDLANA
;
A
#
# COMPACT_ATOMS: atom_id res chain seq x y z
N MET A 1 -9.74 9.64 13.57
CA MET A 1 -8.36 9.54 13.06
C MET A 1 -7.71 8.40 13.81
N TYR A 2 -7.03 7.50 13.10
CA TYR A 2 -6.32 6.37 13.71
C TYR A 2 -4.81 6.58 13.53
N GLU A 3 -4.03 6.20 14.53
CA GLU A 3 -2.57 6.29 14.53
C GLU A 3 -1.99 4.88 14.68
N ILE A 4 -0.93 4.59 13.92
CA ILE A 4 -0.18 3.33 13.98
C ILE A 4 1.23 3.67 14.45
N VAL A 5 1.64 3.13 15.59
CA VAL A 5 3.00 3.27 16.12
C VAL A 5 3.77 1.98 15.85
N LEU A 6 4.92 2.11 15.18
CA LEU A 6 5.81 0.99 14.87
C LEU A 6 7.13 1.18 15.62
N THR A 7 7.52 0.17 16.40
CA THR A 7 8.84 0.13 17.03
C THR A 7 9.76 -0.69 16.14
N LEU A 8 10.84 -0.05 15.68
CA LEU A 8 11.85 -0.67 14.83
C LEU A 8 13.18 -0.70 15.58
N THR A 9 14.07 -1.61 15.21
CA THR A 9 15.46 -1.59 15.69
C THR A 9 16.31 -0.63 14.86
N ASP A 10 17.41 -0.15 15.42
CA ASP A 10 18.35 0.72 14.72
C ASP A 10 18.92 0.03 13.47
N GLU A 11 19.13 -1.28 13.51
CA GLU A 11 19.58 -2.06 12.35
C GLU A 11 18.55 -2.04 11.22
N THR A 12 17.26 -2.18 11.55
CA THR A 12 16.17 -2.15 10.57
C THR A 12 16.04 -0.76 9.95
N ALA A 13 16.07 0.28 10.78
CA ALA A 13 16.03 1.67 10.32
C ALA A 13 17.23 2.00 9.41
N SER A 14 18.42 1.54 9.79
CA SER A 14 19.66 1.75 9.02
C SER A 14 19.66 0.98 7.70
N ALA A 15 19.12 -0.24 7.68
CA ALA A 15 19.04 -1.07 6.47
C ALA A 15 18.18 -0.43 5.37
N LEU A 16 17.13 0.31 5.75
CA LEU A 16 16.30 1.03 4.79
C LEU A 16 17.02 2.23 4.16
N SER A 17 18.05 2.79 4.81
CA SER A 17 18.82 3.94 4.29
C SER A 17 17.94 5.14 3.90
N LEU A 18 16.85 5.37 4.65
CA LEU A 18 15.89 6.45 4.44
C LEU A 18 15.84 7.40 5.66
N SER A 19 15.37 8.63 5.44
CA SER A 19 14.95 9.48 6.56
C SER A 19 13.73 8.89 7.26
N LEU A 20 13.44 9.31 8.51
CA LEU A 20 12.28 8.85 9.26
C LEU A 20 10.95 9.09 8.50
N ASP A 21 10.80 10.27 7.89
CA ASP A 21 9.60 10.59 7.11
C ASP A 21 9.48 9.68 5.88
N ALA A 22 10.58 9.50 5.14
CA ALA A 22 10.58 8.65 3.94
C ALA A 22 10.35 7.17 4.28
N MET A 23 10.85 6.71 5.43
CA MET A 23 10.60 5.37 5.94
C MET A 23 9.12 5.16 6.28
N GLY A 24 8.47 6.14 6.92
CA GLY A 24 7.04 6.10 7.20
C GLY A 24 6.19 6.00 5.93
N GLU A 25 6.54 6.78 4.89
CA GLU A 25 5.86 6.70 3.59
C GLU A 25 6.08 5.35 2.89
N GLU A 26 7.32 4.84 2.88
CA GLU A 26 7.64 3.54 2.28
C GLU A 26 6.88 2.38 2.95
N ILE A 27 6.85 2.36 4.29
CA ILE A 27 6.13 1.33 5.05
C ILE A 27 4.62 1.41 4.78
N LYS A 28 4.04 2.62 4.76
CA LYS A 28 2.62 2.81 4.43
C LYS A 28 2.28 2.30 3.03
N LEU A 29 3.12 2.63 2.05
CA LEU A 29 2.91 2.19 0.67
C LEU A 29 3.04 0.66 0.56
N ALA A 30 4.08 0.06 1.13
CA ALA A 30 4.27 -1.38 1.14
C ALA A 30 3.09 -2.12 1.81
N ALA A 31 2.58 -1.61 2.93
CA ALA A 31 1.40 -2.16 3.60
C ALA A 31 0.13 -2.06 2.74
N ALA A 32 -0.10 -0.91 2.10
CA ALA A 32 -1.23 -0.70 1.20
C ALA A 32 -1.20 -1.65 0.01
N VAL A 33 -0.04 -1.78 -0.64
CA VAL A 33 0.17 -2.72 -1.75
C VAL A 33 -0.12 -4.15 -1.30
N LYS A 34 0.43 -4.57 -0.15
CA LYS A 34 0.27 -5.95 0.28
C LYS A 34 -1.17 -6.29 0.66
N LEU A 35 -1.88 -5.37 1.32
CA LEU A 35 -3.28 -5.58 1.69
C LEU A 35 -4.21 -5.58 0.47
N PHE A 36 -3.89 -4.80 -0.56
CA PHE A 36 -4.58 -4.85 -1.84
C PHE A 36 -4.34 -6.19 -2.57
N GLU A 37 -3.08 -6.61 -2.69
CA GLU A 37 -2.71 -7.89 -3.31
C GLU A 37 -3.40 -9.09 -2.64
N LEU A 38 -3.57 -9.03 -1.32
CA LEU A 38 -4.27 -10.05 -0.53
C LEU A 38 -5.81 -9.99 -0.63
N GLY A 39 -6.37 -9.02 -1.36
CA GLY A 39 -7.83 -8.84 -1.45
C GLY A 39 -8.49 -8.34 -0.18
N ARG A 40 -7.73 -7.71 0.73
CA ARG A 40 -8.26 -7.20 2.01
C ARG A 40 -8.68 -5.75 1.95
N LEU A 41 -8.11 -5.00 1.01
CA LEU A 41 -8.47 -3.63 0.73
C LEU A 41 -8.77 -3.49 -0.76
N SER A 42 -9.82 -2.74 -1.08
CA SER A 42 -10.02 -2.22 -2.43
C SER A 42 -8.89 -1.25 -2.80
N SER A 43 -8.72 -0.94 -4.08
CA SER A 43 -7.69 0.00 -4.53
C SER A 43 -7.93 1.41 -3.99
N GLY A 44 -9.19 1.80 -3.77
CA GLY A 44 -9.54 3.06 -3.11
C GLY A 44 -9.12 3.10 -1.65
N ALA A 45 -9.41 2.03 -0.89
CA ALA A 45 -9.03 1.94 0.52
C ALA A 45 -7.50 1.83 0.70
N ALA A 46 -6.82 1.07 -0.16
CA ALA A 46 -5.38 0.96 -0.16
C ALA A 46 -4.70 2.30 -0.52
N ALA A 47 -5.22 3.03 -1.51
CA ALA A 47 -4.73 4.38 -1.82
C ALA A 47 -4.92 5.36 -0.65
N GLY A 48 -6.03 5.24 0.08
CA GLY A 48 -6.27 5.98 1.32
C GLY A 48 -5.24 5.68 2.41
N LEU A 49 -4.89 4.41 2.61
CA LEU A 49 -3.81 4.00 3.52
C LEU A 49 -2.44 4.55 3.09
N ALA A 50 -2.16 4.53 1.79
CA ALA A 50 -0.95 5.10 1.20
C ALA A 50 -0.95 6.64 1.16
N GLY A 51 -2.05 7.30 1.55
CA GLY A 51 -2.15 8.77 1.58
C GLY A 51 -2.08 9.42 0.21
N MET A 52 -2.48 8.73 -0.86
CA MET A 52 -2.35 9.22 -2.24
C MET A 52 -3.60 9.01 -3.09
N PRO A 53 -3.73 9.71 -4.24
CA PRO A 53 -4.83 9.46 -5.16
C PRO A 53 -4.85 8.01 -5.66
N ARG A 54 -6.06 7.45 -5.83
CA ARG A 54 -6.26 6.07 -6.32
C ARG A 54 -5.52 5.77 -7.63
N THR A 55 -5.58 6.69 -8.59
CA THR A 55 -4.89 6.54 -9.87
C THR A 55 -3.38 6.45 -9.70
N LEU A 56 -2.80 7.27 -8.82
CA LEU A 56 -1.37 7.22 -8.52
C LEU A 56 -0.99 5.90 -7.85
N PHE A 57 -1.78 5.44 -6.88
CA PHE A 57 -1.58 4.13 -6.24
C PHE A 57 -1.57 2.98 -7.26
N LEU A 58 -2.54 2.96 -8.19
CA LEU A 58 -2.59 1.93 -9.24
C LEU A 58 -1.33 1.95 -10.13
N THR A 59 -0.74 3.12 -10.40
CA THR A 59 0.55 3.19 -11.13
C THR A 59 1.73 2.69 -10.33
N LYS A 60 1.65 2.67 -8.99
CA LYS A 60 2.71 2.19 -8.10
C LYS A 60 2.74 0.67 -7.94
N LEU A 61 1.64 -0.02 -8.26
CA LEU A 61 1.57 -1.49 -8.13
C LEU A 61 2.64 -2.21 -8.97
N SER A 62 3.01 -1.65 -10.12
CA SER A 62 4.09 -2.21 -10.96
C SER A 62 5.45 -2.18 -10.27
N ASP A 63 5.74 -1.15 -9.47
CA ASP A 63 7.01 -1.00 -8.74
C ASP A 63 7.19 -2.12 -7.70
N TYR A 64 6.08 -2.71 -7.24
CA TYR A 64 6.04 -3.82 -6.27
C TYR A 64 5.78 -5.19 -6.92
N GLY A 65 5.77 -5.27 -8.27
CA GLY A 65 5.56 -6.53 -8.98
C GLY A 65 4.13 -7.09 -8.89
N VAL A 66 3.16 -6.29 -8.44
CA VAL A 66 1.75 -6.70 -8.40
C VAL A 66 1.18 -6.57 -9.80
N ASN A 67 0.82 -7.70 -10.42
CA ASN A 67 0.20 -7.71 -11.73
C ASN A 67 -1.26 -7.22 -11.62
N THR A 68 -1.51 -6.00 -12.07
CA THR A 68 -2.85 -5.39 -12.08
C THR A 68 -3.83 -6.09 -13.01
N PHE A 69 -3.36 -6.90 -13.96
CA PHE A 69 -4.22 -7.66 -14.87
C PHE A 69 -4.62 -9.04 -14.34
N ASP A 70 -3.89 -9.59 -13.35
CA ASP A 70 -4.23 -10.85 -12.66
C ASP A 70 -5.05 -10.62 -11.38
N LEU A 71 -5.66 -9.44 -11.23
CA LEU A 71 -6.57 -9.19 -10.13
C LEU A 71 -7.78 -10.13 -10.25
N ASN A 72 -7.84 -11.08 -9.33
CA ASN A 72 -8.97 -11.95 -9.03
C ASN A 72 -10.33 -11.25 -9.25
N GLU A 73 -11.30 -11.93 -9.89
CA GLU A 73 -12.67 -11.43 -10.12
C GLU A 73 -13.33 -10.83 -8.86
N ALA A 74 -13.07 -11.41 -7.68
CA ALA A 74 -13.59 -10.92 -6.40
C ALA A 74 -13.02 -9.54 -6.02
N LEU A 75 -11.75 -9.28 -6.34
CA LEU A 75 -11.10 -7.99 -6.15
C LEU A 75 -11.69 -6.93 -7.08
N LEU A 76 -11.92 -7.26 -8.36
CA LEU A 76 -12.60 -6.35 -9.28
C LEU A 76 -14.03 -6.03 -8.84
N ALA A 77 -14.77 -7.03 -8.35
CA ALA A 77 -16.14 -6.84 -7.88
C ALA A 77 -16.21 -5.90 -6.66
N GLU A 78 -15.30 -6.05 -5.70
CA GLU A 78 -15.18 -5.12 -4.57
C GLU A 78 -14.77 -3.71 -5.02
N ASP A 79 -13.85 -3.60 -5.97
CA ASP A 79 -13.36 -2.30 -6.45
C ASP A 79 -14.42 -1.53 -7.26
N LEU A 80 -15.29 -2.24 -7.99
CA LEU A 80 -16.46 -1.68 -8.67
C LEU A 80 -17.55 -1.23 -7.69
N ALA A 81 -17.76 -1.96 -6.60
CA ALA A 81 -18.76 -1.63 -5.59
C ALA A 81 -18.37 -0.40 -4.74
N ASN A 82 -17.07 -0.09 -4.65
CA ASN A 82 -16.51 1.00 -3.85
C ASN A 82 -15.99 2.19 -4.70
N ALA A 83 -16.35 2.24 -5.99
CA ALA A 83 -15.92 3.26 -6.95
C ALA A 83 -16.69 4.58 -6.83
#